data_AF-A0A8E0IND5-F1
#
_entry.id   AF-A0A8E0IND5-F1
#
_cell.length_a   1.000
_cell.length_b   1.000
_cell.length_c   1.000
_cell.angle_alpha   90.00
_cell.angle_beta   90.00
_cell.angle_gamma   90.00
#
_symmetry.space_group_name_H-M   'P 1'
#
loop_
_entity.id
_entity.type
_entity.pdbx_description
1 polymer ?
#
loop_
_entity_poly.entity_id
_entity_poly.type
_entity_poly.pdbx_seq_one_letter_code
_entity_poly.pdbx_strand_id
1 'polypeptide(L)'
;MPEFSGATAKLNLVEPKVFADYVLEQQTATNRLLSSGILTTDPIIQAQLLKGGTYVTIPTLHSLSGEAQTWNDTSDITVGNVDSYSAIAPQMYQAKAFGYTDFGQLST
;
A
#
# COMPACT_ATOMS: atom_id res chain seq x y z
N MET A 1 3.65 -75.21 -2.85
CA MET A 1 4.41 -75.28 -4.12
C MET A 1 5.46 -74.19 -4.01
N PRO A 2 6.76 -74.47 -4.10
CA PRO A 2 7.78 -73.46 -3.88
C PRO A 2 7.96 -72.63 -5.16
N GLU A 3 7.49 -71.40 -5.13
CA GLU A 3 7.79 -70.39 -6.13
C GLU A 3 9.31 -70.15 -6.29
N PHE A 4 9.78 -70.31 -7.53
CA PHE A 4 11.07 -69.88 -8.12
C PHE A 4 12.27 -69.60 -7.19
N SER A 5 13.08 -70.62 -6.95
CA SER A 5 14.45 -70.48 -6.43
C SER A 5 15.36 -69.81 -7.49
N GLY A 6 15.72 -68.56 -7.26
CA GLY A 6 16.56 -67.73 -8.16
C GLY A 6 15.99 -66.37 -8.54
N ALA A 7 14.76 -66.03 -8.13
CA ALA A 7 14.15 -64.74 -8.44
C ALA A 7 14.58 -63.65 -7.43
N THR A 8 15.09 -62.53 -7.94
CA THR A 8 15.47 -61.36 -7.12
C THR A 8 14.22 -60.73 -6.49
N ALA A 9 14.16 -60.67 -5.16
CA ALA A 9 13.08 -60.01 -4.44
C ALA A 9 13.08 -58.50 -4.75
N LYS A 10 11.90 -57.88 -4.92
CA LYS A 10 11.74 -56.45 -5.24
C LYS A 10 12.47 -55.53 -4.24
N LEU A 11 12.61 -55.96 -2.99
CA LEU A 11 13.36 -55.25 -1.95
C LEU A 11 14.87 -55.10 -2.26
N ASN A 12 15.43 -56.00 -3.08
CA ASN A 12 16.83 -55.98 -3.50
C ASN A 12 17.06 -55.13 -4.76
N LEU A 13 16.02 -54.48 -5.30
CA LEU A 13 16.08 -53.61 -6.47
C LEU A 13 16.07 -52.13 -6.05
N VAL A 14 16.85 -51.30 -6.73
CA VAL A 14 16.82 -49.84 -6.56
C VAL A 14 15.57 -49.30 -7.24
N GLU A 15 14.64 -48.74 -6.46
CA GLU A 15 13.46 -48.08 -6.99
C GLU A 15 13.78 -46.64 -7.45
N PRO A 16 13.42 -46.24 -8.68
CA PRO A 16 13.61 -44.88 -9.16
C PRO A 16 12.60 -43.94 -8.51
N LYS A 17 13.04 -42.72 -8.17
CA LYS A 17 12.16 -41.66 -7.68
C LYS A 17 11.65 -40.83 -8.85
N VAL A 18 10.36 -40.56 -8.87
CA VAL A 18 9.72 -39.63 -9.81
C VAL A 18 9.54 -38.29 -9.11
N PHE A 19 10.00 -37.22 -9.73
CA PHE A 19 9.74 -35.85 -9.27
C PHE A 19 8.53 -35.30 -10.02
N ALA A 20 7.67 -34.57 -9.30
CA ALA A 20 6.54 -33.86 -9.89
C ALA A 20 6.99 -32.46 -10.34
N ASP A 21 6.23 -31.87 -11.27
CA ASP A 21 6.47 -30.52 -11.77
C ASP A 21 6.25 -29.46 -10.68
N TYR A 22 6.91 -28.31 -10.85
CA TYR A 22 6.72 -27.16 -9.96
C TYR A 22 5.30 -26.60 -10.09
N VAL A 23 4.65 -26.41 -8.95
CA VAL A 23 3.35 -25.74 -8.86
C VAL A 23 3.55 -24.33 -8.31
N LEU A 24 3.00 -23.33 -9.00
CA LEU A 24 2.98 -21.95 -8.50
C LEU A 24 1.88 -21.80 -7.45
N GLU A 25 2.28 -21.50 -6.22
CA GLU A 25 1.33 -21.18 -5.15
C GLU A 25 0.77 -19.76 -5.33
N GLN A 26 -0.56 -19.65 -5.45
CA GLN A 26 -1.23 -18.35 -5.39
C GLN A 26 -1.53 -17.98 -3.94
N GLN A 27 -1.08 -16.79 -3.53
CA GLN A 27 -1.45 -16.21 -2.24
C GLN A 27 -2.87 -15.62 -2.35
N THR A 28 -3.84 -16.17 -1.62
CA THR A 28 -5.25 -15.73 -1.63
C THR A 28 -5.56 -14.64 -0.60
N ALA A 29 -4.53 -14.06 0.03
CA ALA A 29 -4.70 -13.01 1.02
C ALA A 29 -5.39 -11.78 0.41
N THR A 30 -6.59 -11.47 0.88
CA THR A 30 -7.38 -10.33 0.40
C THR A 30 -6.98 -9.05 1.12
N ASN A 31 -6.65 -8.02 0.34
CA ASN A 31 -6.29 -6.72 0.89
C ASN A 31 -7.54 -5.88 1.17
N ARG A 32 -7.87 -5.67 2.46
CA ARG A 32 -9.00 -4.84 2.89
C ARG A 32 -8.69 -3.34 2.92
N LEU A 33 -7.46 -2.90 2.62
CA LEU A 33 -7.12 -1.48 2.55
C LEU A 33 -7.90 -0.76 1.43
N LEU A 34 -8.26 -1.49 0.37
CA LEU A 34 -8.98 -0.91 -0.77
C LEU A 34 -10.36 -0.36 -0.40
N SER A 35 -11.02 -0.93 0.61
CA SER A 35 -12.34 -0.47 1.10
C SER A 35 -12.27 0.49 2.29
N SER A 36 -11.07 0.82 2.77
CA SER A 36 -10.90 1.57 4.03
C SER A 36 -11.04 3.10 3.92
N GLY A 37 -11.44 3.63 2.75
CA GLY A 37 -11.54 5.08 2.53
C GLY A 37 -10.19 5.82 2.44
N ILE A 38 -9.08 5.17 2.84
CA ILE A 38 -7.70 5.65 2.71
C ILE A 38 -7.32 5.93 1.24
N LEU A 39 -7.98 5.28 0.28
CA LEU A 39 -7.75 5.47 -1.16
C LEU A 39 -8.53 6.64 -1.76
N THR A 40 -9.30 7.40 -0.98
CA THR A 40 -10.03 8.55 -1.52
C THR A 40 -9.03 9.61 -1.95
N THR A 41 -8.93 9.85 -3.26
CA THR A 41 -7.99 10.82 -3.81
C THR A 41 -8.51 12.25 -3.60
N ASP A 42 -7.72 13.07 -2.93
CA ASP A 42 -7.94 14.52 -2.87
C ASP A 42 -7.24 15.22 -4.05
N PRO A 43 -7.96 15.97 -4.91
CA PRO A 43 -7.39 16.65 -6.06
C PRO A 43 -6.33 17.71 -5.69
N ILE A 44 -6.43 18.33 -4.51
CA ILE A 44 -5.46 19.33 -4.03
C ILE A 44 -4.13 18.66 -3.73
N ILE A 45 -4.17 17.51 -3.05
CA ILE A 45 -2.96 16.73 -2.71
C ILE A 45 -2.37 16.13 -3.99
N GLN A 46 -3.19 15.60 -4.90
CA GLN A 46 -2.74 14.96 -6.14
C GLN A 46 -1.87 15.88 -7.02
N ALA A 47 -2.22 17.16 -7.13
CA ALA A 47 -1.42 18.13 -7.89
C ALA A 47 -0.06 18.46 -7.24
N GLN A 48 0.07 18.24 -5.93
CA GLN A 48 1.31 18.48 -5.19
C GLN A 48 2.22 17.26 -5.14
N LEU A 49 1.69 16.04 -5.33
CA LEU A 49 2.48 14.79 -5.35
C LEU A 49 3.52 14.74 -6.49
N LEU A 50 3.28 15.46 -7.58
CA LEU A 50 4.21 15.57 -8.72
C LEU A 50 5.36 16.55 -8.46
N LYS A 51 5.24 17.38 -7.42
CA LYS A 51 6.28 18.34 -7.05
C LYS A 51 7.27 17.66 -6.11
N GLY A 52 8.53 18.06 -6.18
CA GLY A 52 9.57 17.54 -5.29
C GLY A 52 9.34 17.97 -3.85
N GLY A 53 9.49 17.05 -2.90
CA GLY A 53 9.39 17.32 -1.46
C GLY A 53 8.88 16.13 -0.67
N THR A 54 9.06 16.17 0.65
CA THR A 54 8.56 15.14 1.58
C THR A 54 7.32 15.59 2.34
N TYR A 55 7.01 16.89 2.32
CA TYR A 55 5.87 17.48 3.02
C TYR A 55 5.12 18.47 2.13
N VAL A 56 3.79 18.37 2.10
CA VAL A 56 2.89 19.34 1.49
C VAL A 56 2.25 20.16 2.60
N THR A 57 2.48 21.48 2.60
CA THR A 57 1.85 22.40 3.56
C THR A 57 0.69 23.11 2.87
N ILE A 58 -0.53 22.94 3.41
CA ILE A 58 -1.77 23.51 2.86
C ILE A 58 -2.24 24.62 3.80
N PRO A 59 -2.14 25.91 3.42
CA PRO A 59 -2.69 27.00 4.21
C PRO A 59 -4.22 27.03 4.09
N THR A 60 -4.90 27.18 5.22
CA THR A 60 -6.37 27.25 5.32
C THR A 60 -6.78 28.44 6.19
N LEU A 61 -7.82 29.15 5.78
CA LEU A 61 -8.41 30.24 6.56
C LEU A 61 -9.53 29.68 7.45
N HIS A 62 -9.61 30.14 8.71
CA HIS A 62 -10.71 29.79 9.59
C HIS A 62 -12.01 30.47 9.16
N SER A 63 -13.14 29.86 9.53
CA SER A 63 -14.44 30.50 9.37
C SER A 63 -14.51 31.77 10.22
N LEU A 64 -15.07 32.83 9.66
CA LEU A 64 -15.39 34.04 10.42
C LEU A 64 -16.42 33.69 11.49
N SER A 65 -16.22 34.20 12.70
CA SER A 65 -17.13 34.02 13.82
C SER A 65 -17.37 35.36 14.52
N GLY A 66 -18.53 35.49 15.17
CA GLY A 66 -18.90 36.70 15.90
C GLY A 66 -20.40 36.98 15.86
N GLU A 67 -20.86 37.75 16.85
CA GLU A 67 -22.24 38.22 16.94
C GLU A 67 -22.47 39.45 16.08
N ALA A 68 -23.71 39.60 15.58
CA ALA A 68 -24.10 40.76 14.80
C ALA A 68 -24.10 42.02 15.69
N GLN A 69 -23.43 43.08 15.24
CA GLN A 69 -23.40 44.37 15.95
C GLN A 69 -24.65 45.19 15.58
N THR A 70 -25.29 45.81 16.57
CA THR A 70 -26.44 46.69 16.33
C THR A 70 -25.97 48.00 15.71
N TRP A 71 -26.52 48.33 14.55
CA TRP A 71 -26.21 49.58 13.86
C TRP A 71 -26.88 50.77 14.57
N ASN A 72 -26.07 51.74 15.00
CA ASN A 72 -26.54 53.00 15.56
C ASN A 72 -25.65 54.16 15.06
N ASP A 73 -26.16 55.38 15.13
CA ASP A 73 -25.50 56.59 14.60
C ASP A 73 -24.52 57.23 15.60
N THR A 74 -24.16 56.50 16.67
CA THR A 74 -23.38 57.02 17.80
C THR A 74 -22.10 56.22 18.05
N SER A 75 -22.00 54.99 17.55
CA SER A 75 -20.82 54.11 17.68
C SER A 75 -20.53 53.39 16.37
N ASP A 76 -19.25 53.38 15.97
CA ASP A 76 -18.77 52.67 14.78
C ASP A 76 -18.74 51.14 14.95
N ILE A 77 -18.92 50.43 13.84
CA ILE A 77 -18.85 48.96 13.78
C ILE A 77 -17.39 48.52 13.88
N THR A 78 -17.11 47.55 14.74
CA THR A 78 -15.76 47.00 14.93
C THR A 78 -15.47 45.86 13.94
N VAL A 79 -14.26 45.87 13.36
CA VAL A 79 -13.80 44.84 12.41
C VAL A 79 -13.18 43.66 13.18
N GLY A 80 -13.63 42.44 12.85
CA GLY A 80 -13.08 41.20 13.40
C GLY A 80 -11.80 40.74 12.70
N ASN A 81 -10.97 39.99 13.42
CA ASN A 81 -9.74 39.40 12.89
C ASN A 81 -10.02 38.12 12.08
N VAL A 82 -9.10 37.77 11.17
CA VAL A 82 -9.14 36.52 10.42
C VAL A 82 -7.98 35.64 10.83
N ASP A 83 -8.27 34.45 11.36
CA ASP A 83 -7.26 33.47 11.73
C ASP A 83 -6.97 32.50 10.59
N SER A 84 -5.74 31.98 10.54
CA SER A 84 -5.30 30.99 9.56
C SER A 84 -4.55 29.84 10.23
N TYR A 85 -4.63 28.64 9.66
CA TYR A 85 -3.82 27.50 10.08
C TYR A 85 -3.20 26.78 8.86
N SER A 86 -2.14 26.02 9.11
CA SER A 86 -1.48 25.20 8.09
C SER A 86 -1.65 23.71 8.39
N ALA A 87 -2.19 22.95 7.45
CA ALA A 87 -2.17 21.49 7.50
C ALA A 87 -0.90 20.95 6.84
N ILE A 88 -0.28 19.91 7.42
CA ILE A 88 0.93 19.27 6.89
C ILE A 88 0.61 17.81 6.49
N ALA A 89 0.85 17.46 5.24
CA ALA A 89 0.69 16.11 4.72
C ALA A 89 2.05 15.49 4.31
N PRO A 90 2.46 14.34 4.88
CA PRO A 90 3.70 13.66 4.51
C PRO A 90 3.54 12.86 3.20
N GLN A 91 4.55 12.92 2.34
CA GLN A 91 4.63 12.15 1.09
C GLN A 91 5.64 11.00 1.25
N MET A 92 5.22 9.78 0.90
CA MET A 92 6.03 8.56 1.05
C MET A 92 6.27 7.89 -0.31
N TYR A 93 7.50 7.39 -0.52
CA TYR A 93 7.88 6.62 -1.70
C TYR A 93 8.27 5.20 -1.26
N GLN A 94 7.80 4.19 -1.98
CA GLN A 94 8.10 2.78 -1.72
C GLN A 94 8.66 2.13 -2.98
N ALA A 95 9.72 1.33 -2.84
CA ALA A 95 10.31 0.56 -3.93
C ALA A 95 10.69 -0.83 -3.43
N LYS A 96 10.52 -1.84 -4.29
CA LYS A 96 10.96 -3.21 -4.06
C LYS A 96 11.55 -3.77 -5.35
N ALA A 97 12.69 -4.45 -5.24
CA ALA A 97 13.35 -5.12 -6.36
C ALA A 97 13.60 -6.59 -6.03
N PHE A 98 13.52 -7.43 -7.06
CA PHE A 98 13.86 -8.85 -7.00
C PHE A 98 14.83 -9.17 -8.13
N GLY A 99 15.80 -10.03 -7.86
CA GLY A 99 16.77 -10.50 -8.84
C GLY A 99 16.80 -12.03 -8.86
N TYR A 100 17.20 -12.59 -9.98
CA TYR A 100 17.37 -14.02 -10.16
C TYR A 100 18.68 -14.30 -10.90
N THR A 101 19.31 -15.43 -10.62
CA THR A 101 20.60 -15.82 -11.22
C THR A 101 20.37 -16.79 -12.38
N ASP A 102 21.06 -16.58 -13.50
CA ASP A 102 20.96 -17.39 -14.73
C ASP A 102 21.11 -18.91 -14.48
N PHE A 103 22.06 -19.32 -13.64
CA PHE A 103 22.25 -20.73 -13.28
C PHE A 103 21.08 -21.38 -12.53
N GLY A 104 20.28 -20.61 -11.80
CA GLY A 104 19.10 -21.14 -11.13
C GLY A 104 17.98 -21.50 -12.11
N GLN A 105 17.93 -20.83 -13.27
CA GLN A 105 16.81 -20.90 -14.20
C GLN A 105 16.87 -22.18 -15.03
N LEU A 106 18.09 -22.70 -15.22
CA LEU A 106 18.36 -23.98 -15.88
C LEU A 106 17.88 -25.21 -15.07
N SER A 107 17.52 -25.04 -13.80
CA SER A 107 17.11 -26.14 -12.89
C SER A 107 15.59 -26.21 -12.63
N THR A 108 14.79 -25.34 -13.26
CA THR A 108 13.32 -25.34 -13.21
C THR A 108 12.77 -25.72 -14.57
#